data_AF-A0A0G4FXJ8-F1
#
_entry.id   AF-A0A0G4FXJ8-F1
#
_cell.length_a   1.000
_cell.length_b   1.000
_cell.length_c   1.000
_cell.angle_alpha   90.00
_cell.angle_beta   90.00
_cell.angle_gamma   90.00
#
_symmetry.space_group_name_H-M   'P 1'
#
loop_
_entity.id
_entity.type
_entity.pdbx_description
1 polymer ?
#
loop_
_entity_poly.entity_id
_entity_poly.type
_entity_poly.pdbx_seq_one_letter_code
_entity_poly.pdbx_strand_id
1 'polypeptide(L)'
;MARSSAHRSSQQRVLRCALIVDGANFIQGWYKYEKKQRQTRKVNPHHSEFEGLVLGMITDFAAKTDHPIQLVDGHIIFVNVDPKRHLDDTAWSLPSRYTGAALERQLQRAENDRNKLAWLHWDLSSQRAHFNLEVKQIGLKPKRVKCYGCKANLCHLVQKGADPLIASFLTQAAVEPDVHGVILFSGDADFKPTL
;
A
#
# COMPACT_ATOMS: atom_id res chain seq x y z
N MET A 1 3.92 -20.85 -20.15
CA MET A 1 5.08 -20.01 -19.75
C MET A 1 4.85 -18.62 -20.32
N ALA A 2 4.45 -17.66 -19.48
CA ALA A 2 4.33 -16.27 -19.88
C ALA A 2 5.75 -15.72 -20.06
N ARG A 3 6.13 -15.40 -21.30
CA ARG A 3 7.39 -14.69 -21.57
C ARG A 3 7.14 -13.22 -21.27
N SER A 4 7.90 -12.63 -20.36
CA SER A 4 7.78 -11.20 -20.09
C SER A 4 8.12 -10.40 -21.35
N SER A 5 7.32 -9.37 -21.62
CA SER A 5 7.47 -8.41 -22.72
C SER A 5 8.87 -7.77 -22.73
N ALA A 6 9.51 -7.69 -21.57
CA ALA A 6 10.84 -7.14 -21.36
C ALA A 6 11.95 -7.82 -22.18
N HIS A 7 11.80 -9.09 -22.57
CA HIS A 7 12.83 -9.78 -23.36
C HIS A 7 12.80 -9.40 -24.86
N ARG A 8 11.74 -8.73 -25.34
CA ARG A 8 11.59 -8.36 -26.76
C ARG A 8 12.13 -6.98 -27.13
N SER A 9 12.49 -6.13 -26.17
CA SER A 9 12.75 -4.71 -26.42
C SER A 9 14.16 -4.24 -26.07
N SER A 10 15.19 -4.97 -26.48
CA SER A 10 16.60 -4.51 -26.44
C SER A 10 16.89 -3.23 -27.27
N GLN A 11 15.86 -2.53 -27.77
CA GLN A 11 15.92 -1.26 -28.49
C GLN A 11 15.10 -0.13 -27.82
N GLN A 12 14.35 -0.40 -26.74
CA GLN A 12 13.59 0.66 -26.07
C GLN A 12 14.43 1.34 -24.99
N ARG A 13 14.73 2.62 -25.22
CA ARG A 13 15.47 3.48 -24.28
C ARG A 13 14.70 3.79 -22.99
N VAL A 14 13.40 3.51 -22.91
CA VAL A 14 12.54 3.87 -21.78
C VAL A 14 11.79 2.65 -21.27
N LEU A 15 11.91 2.36 -19.98
CA LEU A 15 11.15 1.32 -19.29
C LEU A 15 9.80 1.86 -18.84
N ARG A 16 8.76 1.56 -19.61
CA ARG A 16 7.36 1.74 -19.18
C ARG A 16 7.02 0.78 -18.03
N CYS A 17 6.71 1.30 -16.85
CA CYS A 17 6.44 0.52 -15.66
C CYS A 17 5.08 0.84 -15.03
N ALA A 18 4.43 -0.16 -14.45
CA ALA A 18 3.31 0.05 -13.54
C ALA A 18 3.83 0.36 -12.13
N LEU A 19 3.05 1.10 -11.33
CA LEU A 19 3.33 1.38 -9.92
C LEU A 19 2.15 0.95 -9.07
N ILE A 20 2.33 -0.07 -8.24
CA ILE A 20 1.33 -0.54 -7.28
C ILE A 20 1.81 -0.23 -5.86
N VAL A 21 0.99 0.47 -5.10
CA VAL A 21 1.32 0.91 -3.73
C VAL A 21 0.35 0.26 -2.75
N ASP A 22 0.90 -0.38 -1.73
CA ASP A 22 0.17 -0.92 -0.59
C ASP A 22 0.05 0.16 0.52
N GLY A 23 -1.08 0.87 0.50
CA GLY A 23 -1.33 2.00 1.38
C GLY A 23 -1.40 1.64 2.87
N ALA A 24 -1.83 0.42 3.21
CA ALA A 24 -1.94 0.00 4.61
C ALA A 24 -0.56 -0.20 5.26
N ASN A 25 0.36 -0.85 4.53
CA ASN A 25 1.72 -1.07 5.00
C ASN A 25 2.59 0.19 4.90
N PHE A 26 2.33 1.06 3.92
CA PHE A 26 3.02 2.34 3.78
C PHE A 26 2.92 3.20 5.06
N ILE A 27 1.71 3.37 5.60
CA ILE A 27 1.48 4.19 6.80
C ILE A 27 2.13 3.57 8.04
N GLN A 28 2.10 2.25 8.18
CA GLN A 28 2.76 1.57 9.29
C GLN A 28 4.29 1.68 9.25
N GLY A 29 4.87 1.58 8.05
CA GLY A 29 6.30 1.81 7.82
C GLY A 29 6.71 3.25 8.16
N TRP A 30 5.91 4.21 7.71
CA TRP A 30 6.10 5.64 7.99
C TRP A 30 6.04 5.95 9.48
N TYR A 31 5.12 5.34 10.23
CA TYR A 31 5.01 5.53 11.68
C TYR A 31 6.27 5.07 12.43
N LYS A 32 6.90 3.97 12.00
CA LYS A 32 8.18 3.50 12.56
C LYS A 32 9.31 4.46 12.22
N TYR A 33 9.29 5.07 11.03
CA TYR A 33 10.25 6.09 10.61
C TYR A 33 10.08 7.39 11.42
N GLU A 34 8.86 7.92 11.53
CA GLU A 34 8.55 9.10 12.37
C GLU A 34 8.90 8.87 13.84
N LYS A 35 8.62 7.69 14.41
CA LYS A 35 9.02 7.38 15.79
C LYS A 35 10.53 7.47 16.01
N LYS A 36 11.33 7.13 14.99
CA LYS A 36 12.79 7.28 15.04
C LYS A 36 13.23 8.73 14.84
N GLN A 37 12.45 9.54 14.12
CA GLN A 37 12.78 10.95 13.83
C GLN A 37 12.15 11.98 14.79
N ARG A 38 11.26 11.56 15.70
CA ARG A 38 10.59 12.47 16.65
C ARG A 38 11.50 12.92 17.81
N GLN A 39 12.33 13.91 17.51
CA GLN A 39 12.49 15.07 18.39
C GLN A 39 11.74 16.31 17.90
N THR A 40 11.22 16.37 16.67
CA THR A 40 10.56 17.60 16.18
C THR A 40 9.34 17.33 15.29
N ARG A 41 8.20 17.82 15.80
CA ARG A 41 6.93 18.16 15.11
C ARG A 41 5.98 17.04 14.64
N LYS A 42 4.68 17.38 14.73
CA LYS A 42 3.53 16.65 14.16
C LYS A 42 3.60 16.83 12.65
N VAL A 43 4.16 15.85 11.96
CA VAL A 43 4.11 15.81 10.49
C VAL A 43 2.88 14.97 10.13
N ASN A 44 1.92 15.58 9.44
CA ASN A 44 0.96 14.81 8.67
C ASN A 44 1.73 14.25 7.47
N PRO A 45 1.44 13.02 7.00
CA PRO A 45 2.19 12.41 5.90
C PRO A 45 1.97 13.24 4.63
N HIS A 46 2.88 14.17 4.33
CA HIS A 46 2.75 15.01 3.15
C HIS A 46 2.90 14.08 1.94
N HIS A 47 1.88 13.98 1.09
CA HIS A 47 1.92 13.16 -0.13
C HIS A 47 3.18 13.47 -0.97
N SER A 48 3.68 14.71 -0.92
CA SER A 48 4.93 15.14 -1.55
C SER A 48 6.18 14.39 -1.08
N GLU A 49 6.23 13.94 0.19
CA GLU A 49 7.34 13.13 0.70
C GLU A 49 7.29 11.71 0.12
N PHE A 50 6.09 11.13 0.02
CA PHE A 50 5.87 9.85 -0.65
C PHE A 50 6.26 9.92 -2.13
N GLU A 51 5.75 10.91 -2.84
CA GLU A 51 6.08 11.10 -4.26
C GLU A 51 7.57 11.38 -4.45
N GLY A 52 8.20 12.12 -3.53
CA GLY A 52 9.64 12.32 -3.50
C GLY A 52 10.44 11.02 -3.39
N LEU A 53 9.98 10.05 -2.59
CA LEU A 53 10.62 8.73 -2.49
C LEU A 53 10.49 7.92 -3.79
N VAL A 54 9.30 7.93 -4.39
CA VAL A 54 9.05 7.26 -5.68
C VAL A 54 9.91 7.88 -6.78
N LEU A 55 9.93 9.21 -6.87
CA LEU A 55 10.75 9.96 -7.82
C LEU A 55 12.24 9.69 -7.60
N GLY A 56 12.72 9.76 -6.35
CA GLY A 56 14.12 9.47 -6.02
C GLY A 56 14.54 8.07 -6.46
N MET A 57 13.72 7.06 -6.20
CA MET A 57 13.99 5.68 -6.66
C MET A 57 14.02 5.58 -8.19
N ILE A 58 13.07 6.21 -8.89
CA ILE A 58 13.03 6.23 -10.37
C ILE A 58 14.29 6.91 -10.94
N THR A 59 14.66 8.07 -10.39
CA THR A 59 15.84 8.83 -10.83
C THR A 59 17.12 8.05 -10.55
N ASP A 60 17.26 7.44 -9.36
CA ASP A 60 18.42 6.63 -8.99
C ASP A 60 18.57 5.39 -9.88
N PHE A 61 17.46 4.73 -10.22
CA PHE A 61 17.48 3.59 -11.13
C PHE A 61 17.95 4.02 -12.52
N ALA A 62 17.37 5.10 -13.05
CA ALA A 62 17.73 5.63 -14.36
C ALA A 62 19.23 6.00 -14.43
N ALA A 63 19.74 6.68 -13.39
CA ALA A 63 21.15 7.06 -13.31
C ALA A 63 22.11 5.87 -13.28
N LYS A 64 21.71 4.74 -12.69
CA LYS A 64 22.55 3.53 -12.55
C LYS A 64 22.48 2.59 -13.74
N THR A 65 21.39 2.62 -14.49
CA THR A 65 21.12 1.65 -15.56
C THR A 65 21.10 2.27 -16.95
N ASP A 66 21.07 3.60 -17.07
CA ASP A 66 20.82 4.33 -18.32
C ASP A 66 19.44 3.99 -18.96
N HIS A 67 18.51 3.45 -18.15
CA HIS A 67 17.15 3.11 -18.56
C HIS A 67 16.16 3.96 -17.75
N PRO A 68 15.74 5.15 -18.25
CA PRO A 68 14.69 5.93 -17.62
C PRO A 68 13.39 5.13 -17.47
N ILE A 69 12.73 5.29 -16.33
CA ILE A 69 11.41 4.71 -16.06
C ILE A 69 10.33 5.73 -16.40
N GLN A 70 9.34 5.30 -17.18
CA GLN A 70 8.10 6.03 -17.40
C GLN A 70 6.96 5.27 -16.73
N LEU A 71 6.23 5.91 -15.83
CA LEU A 71 5.04 5.29 -15.24
C LEU A 71 3.90 5.27 -16.27
N VAL A 72 3.19 4.14 -16.35
CA VAL A 72 2.06 3.97 -17.28
C VAL A 72 0.77 4.43 -16.62
N ASP A 73 0.12 5.43 -17.23
CA ASP A 73 -1.19 5.92 -16.79
C ASP A 73 -2.22 4.79 -16.73
N GLY A 74 -3.12 4.84 -15.75
CA GLY A 74 -4.08 3.75 -15.49
C GLY A 74 -3.49 2.54 -14.77
N HIS A 75 -2.15 2.46 -14.62
CA HIS A 75 -1.45 1.43 -13.85
C HIS A 75 -0.61 2.01 -12.70
N ILE A 76 -0.93 3.24 -12.29
CA ILE A 76 -0.41 3.88 -11.08
C ILE A 76 -1.49 3.77 -10.00
N ILE A 77 -1.44 2.70 -9.21
CA ILE A 77 -2.55 2.29 -8.33
C ILE A 77 -2.12 2.38 -6.87
N PHE A 78 -2.90 3.12 -6.08
CA PHE A 78 -2.78 3.13 -4.63
C PHE A 78 -3.88 2.26 -4.02
N VAL A 79 -3.51 1.11 -3.49
CA VAL A 79 -4.47 0.20 -2.86
C VAL A 79 -4.54 0.52 -1.38
N ASN A 80 -5.71 0.94 -0.91
CA ASN A 80 -5.91 1.29 0.48
C ASN A 80 -7.01 0.45 1.13
N VAL A 81 -6.89 0.24 2.43
CA VAL A 81 -7.99 -0.24 3.26
C VAL A 81 -8.91 0.93 3.57
N ASP A 82 -10.22 0.72 3.49
CA ASP A 82 -11.22 1.70 3.94
C ASP A 82 -10.88 2.17 5.37
N PRO A 83 -10.58 3.46 5.60
CA PRO A 83 -10.15 3.96 6.90
C PRO A 83 -11.17 3.64 8.01
N LYS A 84 -12.46 3.72 7.69
CA LYS A 84 -13.53 3.45 8.66
C LYS A 84 -13.52 1.98 9.08
N ARG A 85 -13.41 1.06 8.12
CA ARG A 85 -13.35 -0.38 8.43
C ARG A 85 -12.07 -0.75 9.17
N HIS A 86 -10.94 -0.12 8.84
CA HIS A 86 -9.69 -0.32 9.56
C HIS A 86 -9.82 0.05 11.05
N LEU A 87 -10.50 1.16 11.35
CA LEU A 87 -10.81 1.56 12.72
C LEU A 87 -11.74 0.55 13.39
N ASP A 88 -12.85 0.20 12.76
CA ASP A 88 -13.86 -0.70 13.33
C ASP A 88 -13.23 -2.05 13.73
N ASP A 89 -12.40 -2.62 12.86
CA ASP A 89 -11.69 -3.88 13.11
C ASP A 89 -10.66 -3.76 14.24
N THR A 90 -9.90 -2.65 14.24
CA THR A 90 -8.89 -2.40 15.28
C THR A 90 -9.57 -2.22 16.63
N ALA A 91 -10.56 -1.32 16.71
CA ALA A 91 -11.32 -1.02 17.91
C ALA A 91 -12.04 -2.24 18.48
N TRP A 92 -12.57 -3.12 17.64
CA TRP A 92 -13.18 -4.37 18.08
C TRP A 92 -12.17 -5.32 18.76
N SER A 93 -10.94 -5.39 18.25
CA SER A 93 -9.93 -6.32 18.76
C SER A 93 -9.21 -5.83 20.04
N LEU A 94 -9.11 -4.51 20.23
CA LEU A 94 -8.34 -3.90 21.32
C LEU A 94 -8.81 -4.28 22.74
N PRO A 95 -10.13 -4.37 23.05
CA PRO A 95 -10.60 -4.77 24.38
C PRO A 95 -10.16 -6.18 24.81
N SER A 96 -9.87 -7.07 23.86
CA SER A 96 -9.34 -8.42 24.18
C SER A 96 -7.87 -8.41 24.63
N ARG A 97 -7.16 -7.29 24.45
CA ARG A 97 -5.70 -7.16 24.67
C ARG A 97 -5.34 -6.06 25.68
N TYR A 98 -6.21 -5.07 25.85
CA TYR A 98 -5.97 -3.89 26.68
C TYR A 98 -7.20 -3.54 27.50
N THR A 99 -7.00 -2.95 28.67
CA THR A 99 -8.06 -2.48 29.58
C THR A 99 -7.74 -1.09 30.14
N GLY A 100 -8.75 -0.40 30.67
CA GLY A 100 -8.61 0.93 31.30
C GLY A 100 -7.91 1.98 30.42
N ALA A 101 -7.05 2.79 31.04
CA ALA A 101 -6.29 3.85 30.35
C ALA A 101 -5.35 3.34 29.24
N ALA A 102 -5.01 2.06 29.22
CA ALA A 102 -4.24 1.48 28.11
C ALA A 102 -5.14 1.28 26.88
N LEU A 103 -6.37 0.80 27.07
CA LEU A 103 -7.35 0.63 26.00
C LEU A 103 -7.72 1.98 25.37
N GLU A 104 -8.02 3.00 26.19
CA GLU A 104 -8.35 4.35 25.74
C GLU A 104 -7.24 4.95 24.85
N ARG A 105 -5.98 4.80 25.27
CA ARG A 105 -4.83 5.27 24.48
C ARG A 105 -4.70 4.56 23.13
N GLN A 106 -5.03 3.26 23.06
CA GLN A 106 -4.96 2.53 21.80
C GLN A 106 -6.12 2.88 20.87
N LEU A 107 -7.33 3.08 21.42
CA LEU A 107 -8.48 3.56 20.65
C LEU A 107 -8.22 4.95 20.07
N GLN A 108 -7.68 5.87 20.86
CA GLN A 108 -7.29 7.20 20.37
C GLN A 108 -6.24 7.13 19.26
N ARG A 109 -5.30 6.19 19.33
CA ARG A 109 -4.31 5.97 18.26
C ARG A 109 -4.98 5.48 16.97
N ALA A 110 -5.86 4.48 17.08
CA ALA A 110 -6.58 3.96 15.92
C ALA A 110 -7.44 5.06 15.25
N GLU A 111 -8.09 5.92 16.03
CA GLU A 111 -8.86 7.08 15.54
C GLU A 111 -7.96 8.08 14.77
N ASN A 112 -6.78 8.37 15.31
CA ASN A 112 -5.81 9.24 14.65
C ASN A 112 -5.31 8.62 13.34
N ASP A 113 -5.05 7.31 13.33
CA ASP A 113 -4.61 6.58 12.13
C ASP A 113 -5.70 6.58 11.05
N ARG A 114 -6.98 6.41 11.43
CA ARG A 114 -8.11 6.59 10.51
C ARG A 114 -8.11 7.97 9.86
N ASN A 115 -8.00 9.03 10.67
CA ASN A 115 -8.07 10.40 10.15
C ASN A 115 -6.92 10.70 9.19
N LYS A 116 -5.72 10.18 9.48
CA LYS A 116 -4.56 10.29 8.59
C LYS A 116 -4.74 9.52 7.29
N LEU A 117 -5.25 8.29 7.37
CA LEU A 117 -5.61 7.47 6.21
C LEU A 117 -6.61 8.19 5.29
N ALA A 118 -7.64 8.79 5.89
CA ALA A 118 -8.64 9.56 5.15
C ALA A 118 -8.04 10.83 4.52
N TRP A 119 -7.14 11.51 5.22
CA TRP A 119 -6.47 12.70 4.69
C TRP A 119 -5.52 12.36 3.54
N LEU A 120 -4.69 11.32 3.69
CA LEU A 120 -3.84 10.81 2.61
C LEU A 120 -4.66 10.41 1.38
N HIS A 121 -5.79 9.73 1.60
CA HIS A 121 -6.69 9.37 0.51
C HIS A 121 -7.19 10.60 -0.25
N TRP A 122 -7.66 11.62 0.49
CA TRP A 122 -8.12 12.88 -0.11
C TRP A 122 -7.00 13.55 -0.91
N ASP A 123 -5.80 13.68 -0.33
CA ASP A 123 -4.62 14.27 -0.97
C ASP A 123 -4.25 13.54 -2.27
N LEU A 124 -4.09 12.21 -2.23
CA LEU A 124 -3.72 11.39 -3.41
C LEU A 124 -4.80 11.39 -4.49
N SER A 125 -6.08 11.51 -4.10
CA SER A 125 -7.20 11.61 -5.04
C SER A 125 -7.41 13.01 -5.61
N SER A 126 -6.74 14.03 -5.05
CA SER A 126 -6.83 15.41 -5.52
C SER A 126 -5.85 15.63 -6.68
N GLN A 127 -6.18 16.53 -7.62
CA GLN A 127 -5.34 16.89 -8.80
C GLN A 127 -4.00 17.56 -8.46
N ARG A 128 -3.51 17.45 -7.22
CA ARG A 128 -2.24 18.03 -6.75
C ARG A 128 -1.08 17.04 -6.76
N ALA A 129 -1.35 15.76 -6.97
CA ALA A 129 -0.34 14.72 -7.05
C ALA A 129 0.51 14.84 -8.33
N HIS A 130 1.82 14.61 -8.23
CA HIS A 130 2.71 14.49 -9.38
C HIS A 130 2.35 13.30 -10.27
N PHE A 131 1.74 12.27 -9.68
CA PHE A 131 1.24 11.12 -10.41
C PHE A 131 -0.29 11.07 -10.36
N ASN A 132 -0.91 10.67 -11.48
CA ASN A 132 -2.34 10.38 -11.51
C ASN A 132 -2.61 9.02 -10.84
N LEU A 133 -2.52 8.99 -9.50
CA LEU A 133 -2.76 7.80 -8.70
C LEU A 133 -4.24 7.44 -8.69
N GLU A 134 -4.57 6.27 -9.21
CA GLU A 134 -5.90 5.70 -9.03
C GLU A 134 -5.98 5.07 -7.64
N VAL A 135 -6.81 5.64 -6.77
CA VAL A 135 -7.00 5.10 -5.43
C VAL A 135 -8.09 4.02 -5.43
N LYS A 136 -7.70 2.79 -5.06
CA LYS A 136 -8.58 1.63 -4.97
C LYS A 136 -8.81 1.28 -3.50
N GLN A 137 -10.04 1.47 -3.04
CA GLN A 137 -10.42 1.12 -1.68
C GLN A 137 -10.88 -0.34 -1.59
N ILE A 138 -10.37 -1.04 -0.59
CA ILE A 138 -10.84 -2.37 -0.22
C ILE A 138 -11.79 -2.24 0.96
N GLY A 139 -13.06 -2.51 0.67
CA GLY A 139 -14.01 -2.82 1.73
C GLY A 139 -13.66 -4.18 2.32
N LEU A 140 -12.99 -4.21 3.47
CA LEU A 140 -12.73 -5.45 4.21
C LEU A 140 -14.07 -6.15 4.47
N LYS A 141 -14.37 -7.24 3.77
CA LYS A 141 -15.57 -8.02 4.04
C LYS A 141 -15.25 -8.98 5.18
N PRO A 142 -15.89 -8.86 6.35
CA PRO A 142 -15.75 -9.87 7.38
C PRO A 142 -16.32 -11.18 6.85
N LYS A 143 -15.48 -12.20 6.63
CA LYS A 143 -15.95 -13.57 6.41
C LYS A 143 -16.02 -14.26 7.76
N ARG A 144 -17.23 -14.69 8.15
CA ARG A 144 -17.38 -15.69 9.21
C ARG A 144 -16.93 -17.02 8.64
N VAL A 145 -15.82 -17.55 9.15
CA VAL A 145 -15.30 -18.85 8.73
C VAL A 145 -15.25 -19.73 9.96
N LYS A 146 -15.76 -20.97 9.84
CA LYS A 146 -15.53 -21.98 10.87
C LYS A 146 -14.03 -22.31 10.88
N CYS A 147 -13.32 -21.82 11.89
CA CYS A 147 -11.94 -22.22 12.16
C CYS A 147 -11.97 -23.49 13.02
N TYR A 148 -11.56 -24.62 12.45
CA TYR A 148 -11.52 -25.90 13.17
C TYR A 148 -10.40 -25.98 14.24
N GLY A 149 -9.44 -25.05 14.23
CA GLY A 149 -8.37 -24.96 15.23
C GLY A 149 -8.62 -23.96 16.37
N CYS A 150 -9.73 -23.23 16.33
CA CYS A 150 -10.01 -22.14 17.25
C CYS A 150 -11.10 -22.57 18.25
N LYS A 151 -10.84 -22.46 19.56
CA LYS A 151 -11.73 -22.93 20.64
C LYS A 151 -13.18 -22.41 20.58
N ALA A 152 -13.44 -21.33 19.82
CA ALA A 152 -14.74 -20.70 19.70
C ALA A 152 -15.62 -21.22 18.54
N ASN A 153 -15.18 -22.19 17.70
CA ASN A 153 -15.91 -22.74 16.53
C ASN A 153 -16.41 -21.72 15.48
N LEU A 154 -16.17 -20.43 15.68
CA LEU A 154 -16.43 -19.32 14.78
C LEU A 154 -15.24 -18.38 14.87
N CYS A 155 -14.57 -18.16 13.75
CA CYS A 155 -13.59 -17.11 13.62
C CYS A 155 -14.04 -16.15 12.54
N HIS A 156 -14.04 -14.87 12.89
CA HIS A 156 -14.07 -13.84 11.87
C HIS A 156 -12.68 -13.81 11.23
N LEU A 157 -12.51 -14.55 10.12
CA LEU A 157 -11.44 -14.26 9.18
C LEU A 157 -11.89 -13.01 8.43
N VAL A 158 -11.58 -11.86 9.02
CA VAL A 158 -11.48 -10.66 8.21
C VAL A 158 -10.25 -10.87 7.34
N GLN A 159 -10.40 -10.80 6.01
CA GLN A 159 -9.24 -10.67 5.15
C GLN A 159 -8.56 -9.38 5.58
N LYS A 160 -7.46 -9.49 6.32
CA LYS A 160 -6.63 -8.36 6.71
C LYS A 160 -5.67 -8.15 5.56
N GLY A 161 -5.57 -6.92 5.09
CA GLY A 161 -4.66 -6.59 4.01
C GLY A 161 -5.32 -6.60 2.64
N ALA A 162 -4.60 -5.97 1.74
CA ALA A 162 -5.03 -5.70 0.39
C ALA A 162 -4.54 -6.76 -0.60
N ASP A 163 -3.95 -7.84 -0.10
CA ASP A 163 -2.97 -8.61 -0.84
C ASP A 163 -3.55 -9.31 -2.08
N PRO A 164 -4.74 -9.93 -2.02
CA PRO A 164 -5.40 -10.46 -3.21
C PRO A 164 -5.70 -9.40 -4.27
N LEU A 165 -6.03 -8.18 -3.86
CA LEU A 165 -6.30 -7.10 -4.81
C LEU A 165 -4.99 -6.52 -5.38
N ILE A 166 -3.97 -6.34 -4.52
CA ILE A 166 -2.61 -5.99 -4.96
C ILE A 166 -2.11 -7.03 -5.96
N ALA A 167 -2.21 -8.33 -5.65
CA ALA A 167 -1.84 -9.42 -6.54
C ALA A 167 -2.62 -9.39 -7.87
N SER A 168 -3.91 -9.06 -7.83
CA SER A 168 -4.71 -8.85 -9.04
C SER A 168 -4.15 -7.72 -9.89
N PHE A 169 -3.82 -6.56 -9.30
CA PHE A 169 -3.26 -5.44 -10.03
C PHE A 169 -1.84 -5.70 -10.55
N LEU A 170 -1.01 -6.38 -9.76
CA LEU A 170 0.31 -6.85 -10.20
C LEU A 170 0.17 -7.76 -11.43
N THR A 171 -0.77 -8.70 -11.39
CA THR A 171 -1.02 -9.65 -12.50
C THR A 171 -1.55 -8.92 -13.73
N GLN A 172 -2.52 -8.01 -13.55
CA GLN A 172 -3.09 -7.21 -14.65
C GLN A 172 -2.02 -6.35 -15.32
N ALA A 173 -1.18 -5.66 -14.54
CA ALA A 173 -0.08 -4.88 -15.08
C ALA A 173 0.96 -5.77 -15.79
N ALA A 174 1.26 -6.95 -15.27
CA ALA A 174 2.25 -7.84 -15.86
C ALA A 174 1.82 -8.48 -17.20
N VAL A 175 0.51 -8.57 -17.46
CA VAL A 175 -0.01 -9.08 -18.74
C VAL A 175 -0.24 -7.97 -19.77
N GLU A 176 -0.12 -6.70 -19.37
CA GLU A 176 -0.31 -5.56 -20.26
C GLU A 176 0.87 -5.47 -21.26
N PRO A 177 0.61 -5.47 -22.58
CA PRO A 177 1.68 -5.46 -23.59
C PRO A 177 2.62 -4.26 -23.49
N ASP A 178 2.10 -3.15 -22.98
CA ASP A 178 2.78 -1.85 -22.88
C ASP A 178 3.56 -1.65 -21.57
N VAL A 179 3.52 -2.64 -20.67
CA VAL A 179 4.21 -2.61 -19.37
C VAL A 179 5.41 -3.56 -19.40
N HIS A 180 6.60 -3.03 -19.20
CA HIS A 180 7.85 -3.81 -19.15
C HIS A 180 8.16 -4.35 -17.77
N GLY A 181 7.69 -3.68 -16.73
CA GLY A 181 7.95 -4.03 -15.34
C GLY A 181 6.89 -3.48 -14.40
N VAL A 182 6.79 -4.10 -13.23
CA VAL A 182 5.86 -3.67 -12.18
C VAL A 182 6.67 -3.32 -10.95
N ILE A 183 6.48 -2.09 -10.47
CA ILE A 183 7.08 -1.59 -9.24
C ILE A 183 6.04 -1.79 -8.13
N LEU A 184 6.41 -2.56 -7.11
CA LEU A 184 5.59 -2.75 -5.91
C LEU A 184 6.20 -1.97 -4.74
N PHE A 185 5.45 -1.02 -4.20
CA PHE A 185 5.72 -0.40 -2.91
C PHE A 185 4.89 -1.07 -1.82
N SER A 186 5.46 -2.08 -1.16
CA SER A 186 4.84 -2.72 -0.01
C SER A 186 5.87 -3.03 1.07
N GLY A 187 5.43 -2.97 2.33
CA GLY A 187 6.19 -3.45 3.48
C GLY A 187 5.89 -4.91 3.82
N ASP A 188 5.05 -5.57 3.02
CA ASP A 188 4.65 -6.96 3.22
C ASP A 188 5.68 -7.92 2.63
N ALA A 189 6.07 -8.92 3.42
CA ALA A 189 7.02 -9.96 3.01
C ALA A 189 6.36 -11.10 2.23
N ASP A 190 5.02 -11.14 2.18
CA ASP A 190 4.27 -12.16 1.45
C ASP A 190 4.40 -11.98 -0.08
N PHE A 191 4.71 -10.76 -0.54
CA PHE A 191 5.10 -10.50 -1.92
C PHE A 191 6.56 -10.82 -2.14
N LYS A 192 6.83 -12.01 -2.66
CA LYS A 192 8.18 -12.41 -3.05
C LYS A 192 8.43 -12.07 -4.52
N PRO A 193 9.56 -11.43 -4.85
CA PRO A 193 9.95 -11.27 -6.24
C PRO A 193 10.18 -12.66 -6.85
N THR A 194 9.46 -12.94 -7.93
CA THR A 194 9.68 -14.14 -8.76
C THR A 194 10.42 -13.69 -10.01
N LEU A 195 11.61 -14.27 -10.22
CA LEU A 195 12.47 -14.02 -11.39
C LEU A 195 11.97 -14.77 -12.63
#